data_AF-A0AA51N9S8-F1
#
_entry.id   AF-A0AA51N9S8-F1
#
_cell.length_a   1.000
_cell.length_b   1.000
_cell.length_c   1.000
_cell.angle_alpha   90.00
_cell.angle_beta   90.00
_cell.angle_gamma   90.00
#
_symmetry.space_group_name_H-M   'P 1'
#
loop_
_entity.id
_entity.type
_entity.pdbx_description
1 polymer ?
#
loop_
_entity_poly.entity_id
_entity_poly.type
_entity_poly.pdbx_seq_one_letter_code
_entity_poly.pdbx_strand_id
1 'polypeptide(L)'
;MSDFLNSLDPRINRLNIPAEFGTTFPSKENKDQFVTFEVFVQPKENKPYQHEGIVHAPTIDMAFLFAKEQFSRRGMSCSGVWVVNTNNVKVSPITENDEDIYDFIHEEIMEGAEKGDSEKYEIFHLKKRGKQHAHVGSLDATCYEEALFKAKSQFQEEKSVLNIWVAKTKQFMKIEGEDFADIWETLPDKKYRDAMDYKATDKIKKFKAEQNA
;
A
#
# COMPACT_ATOMS: atom_id res chain seq x y z
N MET A 1 -43.07 -21.13 -2.54
CA MET A 1 -42.16 -20.49 -1.55
C MET A 1 -41.12 -19.72 -2.35
N SER A 2 -40.65 -18.57 -1.91
CA SER A 2 -39.63 -17.80 -2.67
C SER A 2 -38.36 -18.64 -2.81
N ASP A 3 -37.80 -18.73 -4.01
CA ASP A 3 -36.54 -19.44 -4.27
C ASP A 3 -35.34 -18.74 -3.59
N PHE A 4 -35.52 -17.47 -3.22
CA PHE A 4 -34.53 -16.63 -2.56
C PHE A 4 -34.91 -16.27 -1.13
N LEU A 5 -33.90 -16.13 -0.28
CA LEU A 5 -33.98 -15.65 1.09
C LEU A 5 -34.67 -14.29 1.14
N ASN A 6 -35.72 -14.19 1.95
CA ASN A 6 -36.42 -12.94 2.20
C ASN A 6 -35.89 -12.30 3.48
N SER A 7 -35.11 -11.22 3.34
CA SER A 7 -34.52 -10.45 4.43
C SER A 7 -35.22 -9.10 4.61
N LEU A 8 -35.22 -8.60 5.85
CA LEU A 8 -35.67 -7.24 6.16
C LEU A 8 -34.66 -6.17 5.69
N ASP A 9 -33.42 -6.54 5.38
CA ASP A 9 -32.44 -5.65 4.77
C ASP A 9 -32.52 -5.76 3.23
N PRO A 10 -32.96 -4.70 2.51
CA PRO A 10 -33.09 -4.74 1.05
C PRO A 10 -31.78 -5.03 0.33
N ARG A 11 -30.62 -4.81 0.95
CA ARG A 11 -29.31 -5.15 0.38
C ARG A 11 -29.12 -6.65 0.25
N ILE A 12 -29.62 -7.41 1.22
CA ILE A 12 -29.55 -8.86 1.24
C ILE A 12 -30.48 -9.46 0.18
N ASN A 13 -31.66 -8.87 -0.01
CA ASN A 13 -32.58 -9.31 -1.06
C ASN A 13 -32.00 -9.13 -2.46
N ARG A 14 -31.17 -8.11 -2.69
CA ARG A 14 -30.49 -7.88 -3.98
C ARG A 14 -29.39 -8.91 -4.29
N LEU A 15 -28.91 -9.64 -3.29
CA LEU A 15 -27.89 -10.67 -3.49
C LEU A 15 -28.49 -11.98 -4.05
N ASN A 16 -29.82 -12.09 -4.12
CA ASN A 16 -30.52 -13.30 -4.59
C ASN A 16 -29.95 -14.57 -3.93
N ILE A 17 -29.76 -14.50 -2.61
CA ILE A 17 -29.26 -15.63 -1.82
C ILE A 17 -30.33 -16.72 -1.84
N PRO A 18 -30.01 -17.99 -2.17
CA PRO A 18 -31.00 -19.05 -2.15
C PRO A 18 -31.64 -19.20 -0.75
N ALA A 19 -32.94 -19.49 -0.71
CA ALA A 19 -33.65 -19.66 0.56
C ALA A 19 -33.24 -20.96 1.30
N GLU A 20 -32.78 -21.96 0.56
CA GLU A 20 -32.39 -23.27 1.09
C GLU A 20 -30.94 -23.24 1.61
N PHE A 21 -30.78 -23.46 2.92
CA PHE A 21 -29.48 -23.51 3.56
C PHE A 21 -28.65 -24.70 3.04
N GLY A 22 -27.40 -24.45 2.65
CA GLY A 22 -26.49 -25.48 2.13
C GLY A 22 -26.45 -25.60 0.61
N THR A 23 -27.24 -24.80 -0.12
CA THR A 23 -27.08 -24.66 -1.57
C THR A 23 -25.74 -23.98 -1.90
N THR A 24 -25.01 -24.54 -2.87
CA THR A 24 -23.74 -23.96 -3.32
C THR A 24 -24.00 -22.72 -4.16
N PHE A 25 -23.38 -21.60 -3.78
CA PHE A 25 -23.37 -20.41 -4.62
C PHE A 25 -22.60 -20.69 -5.91
N PRO A 26 -23.00 -20.09 -7.05
CA PRO A 26 -22.13 -20.04 -8.20
C PRO A 26 -20.81 -19.38 -7.78
N SER A 27 -19.69 -20.07 -8.04
CA SER A 27 -18.38 -19.48 -7.84
C SER A 27 -18.26 -18.19 -8.64
N LYS A 28 -17.64 -17.17 -8.05
CA LYS A 28 -17.26 -15.97 -8.80
C LYS A 28 -16.39 -16.35 -9.98
N GLU A 29 -16.48 -15.60 -11.07
CA GLU A 29 -15.56 -15.76 -12.19
C GLU A 29 -14.13 -15.53 -11.73
N ASN A 30 -13.19 -16.24 -12.35
CA ASN A 30 -11.77 -16.01 -12.10
C ASN A 30 -11.40 -14.55 -12.41
N LYS A 31 -10.75 -13.88 -11.46
CA LYS A 31 -10.37 -12.46 -11.54
C LYS A 31 -11.54 -11.46 -11.49
N ASP A 32 -12.66 -11.83 -10.87
CA ASP A 32 -13.74 -10.89 -10.46
C ASP A 32 -13.32 -9.95 -9.29
N GLN A 33 -12.02 -9.61 -9.19
CA GLN A 33 -11.49 -8.71 -8.17
C GLN A 33 -10.61 -7.67 -8.85
N PHE A 34 -10.64 -6.46 -8.32
CA PHE A 34 -9.74 -5.41 -8.77
C PHE A 34 -8.28 -5.74 -8.46
N VAL A 35 -7.41 -5.21 -9.29
CA VAL A 35 -5.96 -5.36 -9.18
C VAL A 35 -5.47 -4.72 -7.88
N THR A 36 -4.50 -5.36 -7.24
CA THR A 36 -3.83 -4.82 -6.04
C THR A 36 -2.71 -3.87 -6.45
N PHE A 37 -2.66 -2.72 -5.79
CA PHE A 37 -1.58 -1.75 -5.91
C PHE A 37 -0.93 -1.50 -4.56
N GLU A 38 0.40 -1.49 -4.54
CA GLU A 38 1.20 -1.05 -3.41
C GLU A 38 1.24 0.48 -3.36
N VAL A 39 1.09 1.05 -2.17
CA VAL A 39 1.04 2.48 -1.94
C VAL A 39 2.22 2.91 -1.06
N PHE A 40 2.98 3.88 -1.55
CA PHE A 40 4.06 4.51 -0.80
C PHE A 40 3.72 5.98 -0.60
N VAL A 41 3.79 6.44 0.65
CA VAL A 41 3.50 7.83 1.00
C VAL A 41 4.79 8.50 1.45
N GLN A 42 4.95 9.76 1.08
CA GLN A 42 5.95 10.63 1.64
C GLN A 42 5.30 11.54 2.68
N PRO A 43 5.58 11.35 3.99
CA PRO A 43 4.94 12.15 5.04
C PRO A 43 5.35 13.63 4.99
N LYS A 44 6.59 13.91 4.54
CA LYS A 44 7.18 15.24 4.41
C LYS A 44 8.26 15.20 3.32
N GLU A 45 8.49 16.32 2.64
CA GLU A 45 9.36 16.42 1.46
C GLU A 45 10.79 15.88 1.67
N ASN A 46 11.34 16.00 2.88
CA ASN A 46 12.67 15.52 3.24
C ASN A 46 12.69 14.13 3.90
N LYS A 47 11.60 13.37 3.79
CA LYS A 47 11.50 11.99 4.31
C LYS A 47 11.42 11.01 3.15
N PRO A 48 11.92 9.78 3.34
CA PRO A 48 11.77 8.74 2.33
C PRO A 48 10.29 8.40 2.13
N TYR A 49 9.95 7.98 0.92
CA TYR A 49 8.68 7.30 0.67
C TYR A 49 8.63 6.00 1.46
N GLN A 50 7.51 5.72 2.09
CA GLN A 50 7.33 4.56 2.94
C GLN A 50 6.04 3.82 2.59
N HIS A 51 6.10 2.50 2.56
CA HIS A 51 4.95 1.65 2.23
C HIS A 51 3.88 1.75 3.33
N GLU A 52 2.71 2.28 2.99
CA GLU A 52 1.60 2.48 3.94
C GLU A 52 0.52 1.38 3.84
N GLY A 53 0.54 0.62 2.74
CA GLY A 53 -0.39 -0.48 2.51
C GLY A 53 -0.79 -0.63 1.05
N ILE A 54 -1.95 -1.25 0.83
CA ILE A 54 -2.48 -1.55 -0.50
C ILE A 54 -3.85 -0.92 -0.75
N VAL A 55 -4.19 -0.78 -2.02
CA VAL A 55 -5.55 -0.53 -2.51
C VAL A 55 -5.91 -1.49 -3.63
N HIS A 56 -7.20 -1.79 -3.77
CA HIS A 56 -7.72 -2.52 -4.93
C HIS A 56 -8.44 -1.55 -5.87
N ALA A 57 -7.98 -1.47 -7.12
CA ALA A 57 -8.53 -0.53 -8.10
C ALA A 57 -8.52 -1.11 -9.52
N PRO A 58 -9.41 -0.62 -10.42
CA PRO A 58 -9.45 -1.05 -11.81
C PRO A 58 -8.29 -0.48 -12.66
N THR A 59 -7.76 0.68 -12.27
CA THR A 59 -6.66 1.38 -12.97
C THR A 59 -5.71 2.03 -11.97
N ILE A 60 -4.51 2.39 -12.42
CA ILE A 60 -3.51 3.06 -11.58
C ILE A 60 -3.94 4.48 -11.16
N ASP A 61 -4.69 5.20 -12.00
CA ASP A 61 -5.26 6.52 -11.63
C ASP A 61 -6.26 6.40 -10.48
N MET A 62 -7.14 5.39 -10.54
CA MET A 62 -8.10 5.11 -9.47
C MET A 62 -7.38 4.62 -8.21
N ALA A 63 -6.30 3.84 -8.37
CA ALA A 63 -5.47 3.42 -7.26
C ALA A 63 -4.85 4.62 -6.55
N PHE A 64 -4.31 5.60 -7.29
CA PHE A 64 -3.85 6.88 -6.72
C PHE A 64 -4.95 7.62 -5.97
N LEU A 65 -6.15 7.77 -6.56
CA LEU A 65 -7.25 8.48 -5.89
C LEU A 65 -7.61 7.79 -4.57
N PHE A 66 -7.72 6.46 -4.56
CA PHE A 66 -8.01 5.68 -3.35
C PHE A 66 -6.87 5.77 -2.33
N ALA A 67 -5.62 5.70 -2.80
CA ALA A 67 -4.43 5.84 -1.98
C ALA A 67 -4.39 7.20 -1.27
N LYS A 68 -4.58 8.28 -2.02
CA LYS A 68 -4.69 9.63 -1.49
C LYS A 68 -5.78 9.69 -0.42
N GLU A 69 -7.00 9.26 -0.72
CA GLU A 69 -8.11 9.37 0.24
C GLU A 69 -7.96 8.46 1.48
N GLN A 70 -7.25 7.35 1.38
CA GLN A 70 -7.08 6.40 2.47
C GLN A 70 -5.89 6.71 3.37
N PHE A 71 -4.74 7.09 2.78
CA PHE A 71 -3.46 7.18 3.50
C PHE A 71 -3.02 8.61 3.81
N SER A 72 -3.58 9.64 3.17
CA SER A 72 -3.32 11.06 3.51
C SER A 72 -4.30 11.65 4.54
N ARG A 73 -4.90 10.81 5.38
CA ARG A 73 -5.98 11.17 6.32
C ARG A 73 -5.47 11.71 7.67
N ARG A 74 -6.40 12.18 8.52
CA ARG A 74 -6.20 12.52 9.94
C ARG A 74 -5.18 13.64 10.20
N GLY A 75 -5.24 14.70 9.39
CA GLY A 75 -4.35 15.86 9.56
C GLY A 75 -2.86 15.54 9.39
N MET A 76 -2.52 14.39 8.81
CA MET A 76 -1.14 14.08 8.45
C MET A 76 -0.70 14.98 7.30
N SER A 77 0.51 15.53 7.41
CA SER A 77 1.19 16.08 6.25
C SER A 77 1.50 14.96 5.27
N CYS A 78 1.29 15.23 3.98
CA CYS A 78 1.65 14.35 2.88
C CYS A 78 2.23 15.25 1.80
N SER A 79 3.43 14.93 1.32
CA SER A 79 4.11 15.67 0.25
C SER A 79 4.17 14.88 -1.05
N GLY A 80 3.81 13.60 -1.02
CA GLY A 80 3.74 12.78 -2.22
C GLY A 80 3.17 11.40 -1.99
N VAL A 81 2.66 10.80 -3.06
CA VAL A 81 2.16 9.43 -3.09
C VAL A 81 2.65 8.75 -4.36
N TRP A 82 3.21 7.56 -4.21
CA TRP A 82 3.52 6.67 -5.31
C TRP A 82 2.63 5.44 -5.27
N VAL A 83 2.23 4.98 -6.44
CA VAL A 83 1.40 3.78 -6.59
C VAL A 83 1.97 2.89 -7.68
N VAL A 84 2.02 1.58 -7.43
CA VAL A 84 2.51 0.58 -8.39
C VAL A 84 1.68 -0.69 -8.28
N ASN A 85 1.44 -1.35 -9.41
CA ASN A 85 0.78 -2.66 -9.42
C ASN A 85 1.66 -3.68 -8.69
N THR A 86 1.09 -4.44 -7.75
CA THR A 86 1.83 -5.45 -6.95
C THR A 86 2.61 -6.44 -7.83
N ASN A 87 2.11 -6.78 -9.03
CA ASN A 87 2.80 -7.69 -9.96
C ASN A 87 4.15 -7.15 -10.48
N ASN A 88 4.35 -5.83 -10.40
CA ASN A 88 5.58 -5.16 -10.83
C ASN A 88 6.60 -4.99 -9.70
N VAL A 89 6.27 -5.43 -8.47
CA VAL A 89 7.17 -5.38 -7.32
C VAL A 89 7.77 -6.76 -7.10
N LYS A 90 9.10 -6.84 -7.15
CA LYS A 90 9.86 -8.04 -6.77
C LYS A 90 10.35 -7.87 -5.34
N VAL A 91 10.25 -8.94 -4.56
CA VAL A 91 10.59 -8.93 -3.14
C VAL A 91 11.59 -10.03 -2.86
N SER A 92 12.59 -9.74 -2.03
CA SER A 92 13.48 -10.77 -1.50
C SER A 92 12.74 -11.64 -0.46
N PRO A 93 13.35 -12.75 -0.02
CA PRO A 93 12.99 -13.37 1.25
C PRO A 93 13.09 -12.38 2.42
N ILE A 94 12.39 -12.66 3.51
CA ILE A 94 12.49 -11.91 4.76
C ILE A 94 13.39 -12.70 5.71
N THR A 95 14.44 -12.07 6.22
CA THR A 95 15.34 -12.67 7.23
C THR A 95 14.83 -12.44 8.66
N GLU A 96 15.49 -13.05 9.64
CA GLU A 96 15.22 -12.89 11.08
C GLU A 96 16.51 -12.62 11.86
N ASN A 97 16.38 -12.24 13.14
CA ASN A 97 17.49 -12.21 14.11
C ASN A 97 18.79 -11.51 13.64
N ASP A 98 18.67 -10.25 13.21
CA ASP A 98 19.77 -9.39 12.73
C ASP A 98 20.58 -9.93 11.53
N GLU A 99 20.08 -10.95 10.83
CA GLU A 99 20.65 -11.41 9.57
C GLU A 99 20.34 -10.40 8.45
N ASP A 100 21.38 -9.91 7.77
CA ASP A 100 21.22 -9.03 6.62
C ASP A 100 20.86 -9.84 5.37
N ILE A 101 19.77 -9.49 4.71
CA ILE A 101 19.35 -10.11 3.45
C ILE A 101 20.41 -9.99 2.36
N TYR A 102 21.24 -8.95 2.38
CA TYR A 102 22.32 -8.79 1.42
C TYR A 102 23.40 -9.87 1.53
N ASP A 103 23.53 -10.55 2.67
CA ASP A 103 24.47 -11.65 2.84
C ASP A 103 24.07 -12.90 2.06
N PHE A 104 22.79 -13.00 1.64
CA PHE A 104 22.24 -14.10 0.84
C PHE A 104 22.04 -13.73 -0.64
N ILE A 105 22.40 -12.50 -1.03
CA ILE A 105 22.34 -12.01 -2.41
C ILE A 105 23.75 -12.11 -3.00
N HIS A 106 23.93 -13.11 -3.86
CA HIS A 106 25.17 -13.40 -4.57
C HIS A 106 24.96 -13.35 -6.09
N GLU A 107 26.03 -13.50 -6.86
CA GLU A 107 25.98 -13.35 -8.32
C GLU A 107 25.09 -14.41 -8.99
N GLU A 108 24.89 -15.56 -8.34
CA GLU A 108 24.08 -16.68 -8.82
C GLU A 108 22.61 -16.29 -9.04
N ILE A 109 22.10 -15.23 -8.39
CA ILE A 109 20.74 -14.74 -8.68
C ILE A 109 20.59 -14.25 -10.12
N MET A 110 21.71 -13.97 -10.80
CA MET A 110 21.74 -13.57 -12.20
C MET A 110 21.66 -14.74 -13.18
N GLU A 111 21.82 -15.98 -12.71
CA GLU A 111 21.77 -17.17 -13.57
C GLU A 111 20.38 -17.34 -14.18
N GLY A 112 20.31 -17.32 -15.51
CA GLY A 112 19.04 -17.45 -16.24
C GLY A 112 18.17 -16.18 -16.24
N ALA A 113 18.65 -15.07 -15.68
CA ALA A 113 17.92 -13.80 -15.71
C ALA A 113 17.83 -13.25 -17.14
N GLU A 114 16.61 -12.91 -17.56
CA GLU A 114 16.36 -12.24 -18.84
C GLU A 114 16.73 -10.77 -18.75
N LYS A 115 17.84 -10.40 -19.39
CA LYS A 115 18.35 -9.02 -19.43
C LYS A 115 17.70 -8.25 -20.56
N GLY A 116 17.22 -7.04 -20.26
CA GLY A 116 16.76 -6.08 -21.26
C GLY A 116 17.70 -4.87 -21.37
N ASP A 117 17.16 -3.76 -21.87
CA ASP A 117 17.85 -2.48 -21.81
C ASP A 117 18.03 -2.01 -20.35
N SER A 118 19.04 -1.17 -20.13
CA SER A 118 19.25 -0.56 -18.81
C SER A 118 18.10 0.39 -18.48
N GLU A 119 17.40 0.13 -17.38
CA GLU A 119 16.30 0.93 -16.86
C GLU A 119 16.53 1.29 -15.39
N LYS A 120 15.85 2.34 -14.93
CA LYS A 120 15.93 2.80 -13.55
C LYS A 120 14.99 1.99 -12.64
N TYR A 121 15.49 1.51 -11.51
CA TYR A 121 14.76 0.76 -10.49
C TYR A 121 14.74 1.50 -9.17
N GLU A 122 13.63 1.39 -8.44
CA GLU A 122 13.45 1.92 -7.10
C GLU A 122 13.64 0.81 -6.06
N ILE A 123 14.43 1.10 -5.03
CA ILE A 123 14.82 0.14 -3.99
C ILE A 123 14.21 0.55 -2.65
N PHE A 124 13.61 -0.40 -1.94
CA PHE A 124 13.03 -0.18 -0.62
C PHE A 124 13.53 -1.22 0.37
N HIS A 125 13.78 -0.80 1.60
CA HIS A 125 14.28 -1.64 2.68
C HIS A 125 13.29 -1.78 3.82
N LEU A 126 13.13 -2.99 4.33
CA LEU A 126 12.58 -3.25 5.65
C LEU A 126 13.72 -3.49 6.63
N LYS A 127 13.93 -2.56 7.57
CA LYS A 127 15.01 -2.69 8.57
C LYS A 127 14.55 -3.37 9.85
N LYS A 128 13.24 -3.47 10.08
CA LYS A 128 12.65 -4.04 11.29
C LYS A 128 11.26 -4.57 11.01
N ARG A 129 10.93 -5.76 11.52
CA ARG A 129 9.58 -6.33 11.41
C ARG A 129 8.52 -5.42 12.02
N GLY A 130 7.37 -5.33 11.34
CA GLY A 130 6.26 -4.46 11.71
C GLY A 130 6.53 -2.96 11.46
N LYS A 131 7.66 -2.60 10.84
CA LYS A 131 7.89 -1.28 10.26
C LYS A 131 7.59 -1.31 8.77
N GLN A 132 7.60 -0.13 8.16
CA GLN A 132 7.34 0.04 6.75
C GLN A 132 8.62 -0.18 5.94
N HIS A 133 8.46 -0.68 4.72
CA HIS A 133 9.51 -0.60 3.70
C HIS A 133 9.72 0.86 3.34
N ALA A 134 10.94 1.36 3.51
CA ALA A 134 11.29 2.73 3.19
C ALA A 134 12.14 2.76 1.92
N HIS A 135 11.85 3.69 1.03
CA HIS A 135 12.64 3.96 -0.17
C HIS A 135 14.03 4.44 0.25
N VAL A 136 15.07 3.82 -0.32
CA VAL A 136 16.47 4.14 -0.03
C VAL A 136 17.19 4.78 -1.21
N GLY A 137 16.63 4.64 -2.41
CA GLY A 137 17.20 5.23 -3.62
C GLY A 137 16.83 4.46 -4.86
N SER A 138 17.51 4.82 -5.94
CA SER A 138 17.30 4.28 -7.27
C SER A 138 18.62 3.91 -7.93
N LEU A 139 18.63 2.88 -8.78
CA LEU A 139 19.79 2.47 -9.55
C LEU A 139 19.42 2.01 -10.96
N ASP A 140 20.40 1.92 -11.85
CA ASP A 140 20.23 1.41 -13.20
C ASP A 140 20.61 -0.08 -13.30
N ALA A 141 19.72 -0.86 -13.92
CA ALA A 141 19.89 -2.30 -14.11
C ALA A 141 19.15 -2.78 -15.36
N THR A 142 19.52 -3.95 -15.87
CA THR A 142 18.90 -4.59 -17.05
C THR A 142 17.78 -5.57 -16.68
N CYS A 143 17.74 -6.02 -15.43
CA CYS A 143 16.71 -6.89 -14.87
C CYS A 143 16.57 -6.70 -13.35
N TYR A 144 15.62 -7.38 -12.71
CA TYR A 144 15.36 -7.25 -11.26
C TYR A 144 16.47 -7.87 -10.40
N GLU A 145 17.03 -8.97 -10.88
CA GLU A 145 18.12 -9.70 -10.24
C GLU A 145 19.38 -8.83 -10.22
N GLU A 146 19.68 -8.14 -11.32
CA GLU A 146 20.82 -7.22 -11.37
C GLU A 146 20.60 -6.02 -10.45
N ALA A 147 19.36 -5.52 -10.38
CA ALA A 147 19.01 -4.44 -9.48
C ALA A 147 19.22 -4.85 -8.00
N LEU A 148 18.79 -6.05 -7.60
CA LEU A 148 19.03 -6.60 -6.27
C LEU A 148 20.53 -6.76 -5.98
N PHE A 149 21.29 -7.30 -6.94
CA PHE A 149 22.72 -7.50 -6.80
C PHE A 149 23.47 -6.16 -6.64
N LYS A 150 23.20 -5.19 -7.52
CA LYS A 150 23.79 -3.84 -7.46
C LYS A 150 23.37 -3.05 -6.22
N ALA A 151 22.17 -3.30 -5.69
CA ALA A 151 21.70 -2.62 -4.49
C ALA A 151 22.60 -2.91 -3.28
N LYS A 152 23.29 -4.06 -3.24
CA LYS A 152 24.23 -4.40 -2.17
C LYS A 152 25.34 -3.36 -2.03
N SER A 153 26.02 -3.05 -3.14
CA SER A 153 27.16 -2.13 -3.10
C SER A 153 26.76 -0.66 -2.91
N GLN A 154 25.51 -0.29 -3.23
CA GLN A 154 25.05 1.10 -3.15
C GLN A 154 24.26 1.42 -1.88
N PHE A 155 23.51 0.45 -1.35
CA PHE A 155 22.50 0.71 -0.31
C PHE A 155 22.65 -0.17 0.92
N GLN A 156 23.56 -1.15 0.96
CA GLN A 156 23.81 -1.90 2.20
C GLN A 156 24.27 -0.94 3.32
N GLU A 157 23.71 -1.12 4.51
CA GLU A 157 23.96 -0.28 5.67
C GLU A 157 24.68 -1.08 6.76
N GLU A 158 25.21 -0.39 7.78
CA GLU A 158 25.80 -1.05 8.95
C GLU A 158 24.77 -1.91 9.72
N LYS A 159 23.50 -1.50 9.69
CA LYS A 159 22.41 -2.25 10.31
C LYS A 159 21.79 -3.20 9.29
N SER A 160 21.51 -4.42 9.74
CA SER A 160 20.89 -5.47 8.95
C SER A 160 19.62 -4.99 8.23
N VAL A 161 19.55 -5.22 6.93
CA VAL A 161 18.32 -5.09 6.15
C VAL A 161 17.61 -6.44 6.15
N LEU A 162 16.33 -6.48 6.53
CA LEU A 162 15.59 -7.73 6.65
C LEU A 162 14.89 -8.16 5.36
N ASN A 163 14.57 -7.20 4.50
CA ASN A 163 13.87 -7.44 3.25
C ASN A 163 14.08 -6.29 2.27
N ILE A 164 14.12 -6.61 0.98
CA ILE A 164 14.27 -5.63 -0.10
C ILE A 164 13.10 -5.78 -1.07
N TRP A 165 12.48 -4.66 -1.42
CA TRP A 165 11.56 -4.57 -2.55
C TRP A 165 12.21 -3.79 -3.68
N VAL A 166 11.95 -4.23 -4.91
CA VAL A 166 12.51 -3.67 -6.13
C VAL A 166 11.42 -3.55 -7.19
N ALA A 167 11.30 -2.39 -7.81
CA ALA A 167 10.35 -2.14 -8.89
C ALA A 167 10.92 -1.17 -9.93
N LYS A 168 10.58 -1.36 -11.21
CA LYS A 168 10.97 -0.42 -12.27
C LYS A 168 10.32 0.94 -12.05
N THR A 169 11.09 2.02 -12.15
CA THR A 169 10.61 3.40 -11.96
C THR A 169 9.41 3.72 -12.85
N LYS A 170 9.46 3.30 -14.12
CA LYS A 170 8.39 3.55 -15.09
C LYS A 170 7.05 2.86 -14.78
N GLN A 171 7.04 1.91 -13.84
CA GLN A 171 5.82 1.20 -13.41
C GLN A 171 5.08 1.92 -12.29
N PHE A 172 5.70 2.94 -11.69
CA PHE A 172 5.06 3.78 -10.70
C PHE A 172 4.29 4.91 -11.37
N MET A 173 3.10 5.19 -10.84
CA MET A 173 2.54 6.53 -10.88
C MET A 173 3.09 7.28 -9.68
N LYS A 174 3.77 8.39 -9.94
CA LYS A 174 4.37 9.25 -8.89
C LYS A 174 3.70 10.61 -8.90
N ILE A 175 3.07 10.96 -7.80
CA ILE A 175 2.51 12.29 -7.55
C ILE A 175 3.38 12.90 -6.45
N GLU A 176 4.32 13.76 -6.87
CA GLU A 176 5.42 14.24 -6.04
C GLU A 176 5.97 15.59 -6.51
N GLY A 177 6.53 16.37 -5.58
CA GLY A 177 7.13 17.67 -5.89
C GLY A 177 6.14 18.84 -5.87
N GLU A 178 6.68 20.05 -6.09
CA GLU A 178 5.95 21.31 -5.96
C GLU A 178 4.77 21.41 -6.95
N ASP A 179 4.89 20.82 -8.14
CA ASP A 179 3.85 20.82 -9.18
C ASP A 179 2.53 20.16 -8.72
N PHE A 180 2.57 19.35 -7.66
CA PHE A 180 1.41 18.68 -7.08
C PHE A 180 1.14 19.13 -5.64
N ALA A 181 1.70 20.25 -5.18
CA ALA A 181 1.55 20.69 -3.79
C ALA A 181 0.09 21.01 -3.44
N ASP A 182 -0.65 21.60 -4.38
CA ASP A 182 -2.04 22.07 -4.24
C ASP A 182 -3.01 20.96 -3.84
N ILE A 183 -2.82 19.73 -4.33
CA ILE A 183 -3.73 18.61 -4.03
C ILE A 183 -3.68 18.17 -2.56
N TRP A 184 -2.64 18.58 -1.83
CA TRP A 184 -2.43 18.26 -0.41
C TRP A 184 -2.91 19.37 0.52
N GLU A 185 -3.17 20.58 0.02
CA GLU A 185 -3.56 21.74 0.84
C GLU A 185 -4.89 21.54 1.56
N THR A 186 -5.79 20.73 1.00
CA THR A 186 -7.13 20.46 1.56
C THR A 186 -7.15 19.35 2.62
N LEU A 187 -6.03 18.67 2.88
CA LEU A 187 -5.98 17.59 3.86
C LEU A 187 -6.34 18.03 5.30
N PRO A 188 -5.91 19.21 5.80
CA PRO A 188 -6.31 19.72 7.12
C PRO A 188 -7.82 19.93 7.28
N ASP A 189 -8.56 20.14 6.17
CA ASP A 189 -10.01 20.35 6.20
C ASP A 189 -10.80 19.05 6.37
N LYS A 190 -10.15 17.89 6.17
CA LYS A 190 -10.78 16.55 6.23
C LYS A 190 -10.98 16.02 7.66
N LYS A 191 -11.38 16.90 8.58
CA LYS A 191 -11.63 16.61 10.02
C LYS A 191 -12.64 15.50 10.26
N TYR A 192 -13.61 15.33 9.36
CA TYR A 192 -14.59 14.25 9.42
C TYR A 192 -13.96 12.83 9.36
N ARG A 193 -12.69 12.70 8.99
CA ARG A 193 -11.94 11.43 8.99
C ARG A 193 -11.16 11.18 10.29
N ASP A 194 -11.12 12.14 11.22
CA ASP A 194 -10.46 12.00 12.51
C ASP A 194 -11.48 11.73 13.62
N ALA A 195 -11.29 10.60 14.33
CA ALA A 195 -12.14 10.25 15.46
C ALA A 195 -12.06 11.29 16.59
N MET A 196 -10.91 11.97 16.75
CA MET A 196 -10.70 12.98 17.78
C MET A 196 -11.57 14.22 17.59
N ASP A 197 -11.98 14.51 16.35
CA ASP A 197 -12.83 15.66 16.05
C ASP A 197 -14.31 15.41 16.40
N TYR A 198 -14.70 14.15 16.66
CA TYR A 198 -16.05 13.80 17.11
C TYR A 198 -16.17 13.93 18.63
N LYS A 199 -16.85 14.99 19.09
CA LYS A 199 -17.19 15.22 20.51
C LYS A 199 -18.32 14.31 21.05
N ALA A 200 -18.35 13.05 20.63
CA ALA A 200 -19.39 12.09 21.04
C ALA A 200 -19.38 11.87 22.56
N THR A 201 -18.19 11.71 23.15
CA THR A 201 -18.00 11.54 24.59
C THR A 201 -18.53 12.73 25.38
N ASP A 202 -18.27 13.96 24.92
CA ASP A 202 -18.74 15.18 25.60
C ASP A 202 -20.27 15.27 25.58
N LYS A 203 -20.88 14.94 24.43
CA LYS A 203 -22.34 14.87 24.31
C LYS A 203 -22.94 13.82 25.24
N ILE A 204 -22.34 12.64 25.33
CA ILE A 204 -22.78 11.57 26.23
C ILE A 204 -22.66 12.01 27.70
N LYS A 205 -21.54 12.64 28.07
CA LYS A 205 -21.33 13.16 29.44
C LYS A 205 -22.37 14.23 29.79
N LYS A 206 -22.62 15.18 28.88
CA LYS A 206 -23.64 16.22 29.06
C LYS A 206 -25.04 15.62 29.24
N PHE A 207 -25.43 14.68 28.37
CA PHE A 207 -26.72 13.99 28.47
C PHE A 207 -26.89 13.25 29.80
N LYS A 208 -25.85 12.51 30.26
CA LYS A 208 -25.89 11.83 31.56
C LYS A 208 -26.00 12.80 32.74
N ALA A 209 -25.37 13.98 32.64
CA ALA A 209 -25.48 15.01 33.68
C ALA A 209 -26.90 15.60 33.74
N GLU A 210 -27.54 15.83 32.59
CA GLU A 210 -28.91 16.33 32.49
C GLU A 210 -29.96 15.31 32.99
N GLN A 211 -29.72 14.01 32.84
CA GLN A 211 -30.64 12.95 33.31
C GLN A 211 -30.49 12.63 34.82
N ASN A 212 -29.35 12.98 35.41
CA ASN A 212 -29.06 12.78 36.83
C ASN A 212 -29.32 14.04 37.68
N ALA A 213 -29.84 15.11 37.08
CA ALA A 213 -30.24 16.36 37.72
C ALA A 213 -31.77 16.45 37.81
#